data_AF-A0A7W1SKS8-F1
#
_entry.id   AF-A0A7W1SKS8-F1
#
_cell.length_a   1.000
_cell.length_b   1.000
_cell.length_c   1.000
_cell.angle_alpha   90.00
_cell.angle_beta   90.00
_cell.angle_gamma   90.00
#
_symmetry.space_group_name_H-M   'P 1'
#
loop_
_entity.id
_entity.type
_entity.pdbx_description
1 polymer ?
#
loop_
_entity_poly.entity_id
_entity_poly.type
_entity_poly.pdbx_seq_one_letter_code
_entity_poly.pdbx_strand_id
1 'polypeptide(L)'
;MLARYVPLAFAFALPLSAAPLAAQSAAPISTCESDALCGRVPRPIGLYVRAVEEDGRYLALEDGSLWEVEISDRATTASWTPADFVNLSWIAAPRENYEYLLTRTGYRDQRAAVRLAGRRPGPGAQE
;
A
#
# COMPACT_ATOMS: atom_id res chain seq x y z
N MET A 1 12.81 82.41 -23.53
CA MET A 1 14.22 82.32 -23.99
C MET A 1 15.09 81.96 -22.79
N LEU A 2 15.94 80.92 -22.94
CA LEU A 2 17.16 80.59 -22.15
C LEU A 2 16.98 80.31 -20.64
N ALA A 3 16.92 79.06 -20.14
CA ALA A 3 17.95 78.01 -20.02
C ALA A 3 19.14 78.36 -19.09
N ARG A 4 19.28 77.66 -17.93
CA ARG A 4 20.57 77.21 -17.32
C ARG A 4 20.41 76.38 -16.02
N TYR A 5 20.64 75.05 -16.08
CA TYR A 5 21.71 74.20 -15.46
C TYR A 5 21.64 73.98 -13.92
N VAL A 6 21.27 72.79 -13.38
CA VAL A 6 22.03 71.50 -13.10
C VAL A 6 22.90 71.60 -11.81
N PRO A 7 23.08 70.58 -10.92
CA PRO A 7 22.91 69.12 -11.08
C PRO A 7 22.10 68.38 -9.99
N LEU A 8 21.43 67.29 -10.40
CA LEU A 8 20.91 66.26 -9.48
C LEU A 8 21.98 65.18 -9.30
N ALA A 9 22.30 64.87 -8.04
CA ALA A 9 23.32 63.91 -7.67
C ALA A 9 22.94 62.47 -8.07
N PHE A 10 23.94 61.78 -8.61
CA PHE A 10 23.96 60.34 -8.85
C PHE A 10 23.75 59.57 -7.54
N ALA A 11 22.74 58.70 -7.50
CA ALA A 11 22.66 57.62 -6.53
C ALA A 11 22.69 56.29 -7.30
N PHE A 12 23.83 55.60 -7.22
CA PHE A 12 24.00 54.23 -7.70
C PHE A 12 23.13 53.30 -6.84
N ALA A 13 21.98 52.88 -7.37
CA ALA A 13 21.21 51.78 -6.81
C ALA A 13 21.86 50.45 -7.26
N LEU A 14 22.38 49.69 -6.30
CA LEU A 14 22.87 48.33 -6.51
C LEU A 14 21.69 47.40 -6.87
N PRO A 15 21.76 46.62 -7.97
CA PRO A 15 20.75 45.60 -8.22
C PRO A 15 21.00 44.41 -7.29
N LEU A 16 20.08 44.17 -6.34
CA LEU A 16 19.98 42.88 -5.65
C LEU A 16 19.59 41.82 -6.68
N SER A 17 20.55 40.99 -7.08
CA SER A 17 20.30 39.77 -7.85
C SER A 17 19.55 38.77 -6.95
N ALA A 18 18.24 38.64 -7.15
CA ALA A 18 17.47 37.56 -6.57
C ALA A 18 17.90 36.24 -7.24
N ALA A 19 18.55 35.38 -6.47
CA ALA A 19 18.93 34.03 -6.88
C ALA A 19 17.68 33.16 -7.17
N PRO A 20 17.78 32.18 -8.08
CA PRO A 20 16.64 31.38 -8.52
C PRO A 20 16.08 30.52 -7.39
N LEU A 21 14.75 30.47 -7.27
CA LEU A 21 14.05 29.46 -6.51
C LEU A 21 14.48 28.08 -7.03
N ALA A 22 15.16 27.34 -6.15
CA ALA A 22 15.48 25.95 -6.36
C ALA A 22 14.21 25.20 -6.75
N ALA A 23 14.23 24.60 -7.94
CA ALA A 23 13.27 23.59 -8.34
C ALA A 23 13.32 22.48 -7.27
N GLN A 24 12.26 22.37 -6.48
CA GLN A 24 12.08 21.26 -5.55
C GLN A 24 11.91 20.01 -6.41
N SER A 25 12.99 19.27 -6.61
CA SER A 25 12.94 17.93 -7.17
C SER A 25 12.24 17.07 -6.14
N ALA A 26 10.93 16.89 -6.30
CA ALA A 26 10.20 15.86 -5.57
C ALA A 26 10.85 14.53 -5.95
N ALA A 27 11.57 13.93 -5.00
CA ALA A 27 12.08 12.58 -5.18
C ALA A 27 10.89 11.68 -5.57
N PRO A 28 11.03 10.82 -6.60
CA PRO A 28 9.99 9.86 -6.90
C PRO A 28 9.78 9.03 -5.65
N ILE A 29 8.56 9.10 -5.08
CA ILE A 29 8.14 8.19 -4.04
C ILE A 29 8.23 6.82 -4.72
N SER A 30 9.26 6.04 -4.38
CA SER A 30 9.40 4.68 -4.88
C SER A 30 8.19 3.93 -4.34
N THR A 31 7.16 3.81 -5.18
CA THR A 31 6.02 2.96 -4.93
C THR A 31 6.55 1.55 -5.00
N CYS A 32 6.95 1.01 -3.84
CA CYS A 32 7.25 -0.40 -3.69
C CYS A 32 6.04 -1.17 -4.22
N GLU A 33 6.24 -1.92 -5.30
CA GLU A 33 5.18 -2.72 -5.93
C GLU A 33 4.70 -3.85 -5.00
N SER A 34 5.56 -4.28 -4.07
CA SER A 34 5.17 -5.11 -2.94
C SER A 34 5.94 -4.73 -1.67
N ASP A 35 5.27 -4.84 -0.51
CA ASP A 35 5.89 -4.64 0.80
C ASP A 35 7.04 -5.63 1.06
N ALA A 36 7.01 -6.79 0.40
CA ALA A 36 8.04 -7.82 0.48
C ALA A 36 9.40 -7.35 -0.07
N LEU A 37 9.41 -6.48 -1.07
CA LEU A 37 10.64 -5.98 -1.70
C LEU A 37 11.31 -4.83 -0.92
N CYS A 38 10.61 -4.24 0.06
CA CYS A 38 11.10 -3.06 0.79
C CYS A 38 11.69 -3.37 2.17
N GLY A 39 12.10 -4.62 2.40
CA GLY A 39 13.02 -5.01 3.47
C GLY A 39 12.47 -4.94 4.89
N ARG A 40 11.22 -4.53 5.08
CA ARG A 40 10.50 -4.70 6.34
C ARG A 40 9.87 -6.07 6.30
N VAL A 41 10.36 -7.00 7.13
CA VAL A 41 9.64 -8.25 7.39
C VAL A 41 8.24 -7.85 7.87
N PRO A 42 7.19 -8.10 7.08
CA PRO A 42 5.85 -7.71 7.47
C PRO A 42 5.52 -8.43 8.77
N ARG A 43 5.16 -7.69 9.82
CA ARG A 43 4.68 -8.34 11.04
C ARG A 43 3.39 -9.07 10.70
N PRO A 44 3.16 -10.28 11.26
CA PRO A 44 1.90 -10.95 11.06
C PRO A 44 0.73 -10.03 11.43
N ILE A 45 -0.22 -9.88 10.51
CA ILE A 45 -1.43 -9.10 10.74
C ILE A 45 -2.56 -10.10 10.96
N GLY A 46 -3.20 -10.02 12.13
CA GLY A 46 -4.36 -10.84 12.44
C GLY A 46 -5.64 -10.14 11.99
N LEU A 47 -6.49 -10.83 11.25
CA LEU A 47 -7.75 -10.31 10.70
C LEU A 47 -8.84 -11.38 10.79
N TYR A 48 -10.08 -10.95 10.98
CA TYR A 48 -11.24 -11.83 10.78
C TYR A 48 -11.52 -12.05 9.30
N VAL A 49 -11.91 -13.29 8.97
CA VAL A 49 -12.55 -13.59 7.69
C VAL A 49 -13.90 -12.87 7.67
N ARG A 50 -14.18 -12.18 6.59
CA ARG A 50 -15.48 -11.54 6.35
C ARG A 50 -16.37 -12.41 5.47
N ALA A 51 -15.80 -13.01 4.43
CA ALA A 51 -16.51 -13.90 3.53
C ALA A 51 -15.57 -14.92 2.87
N VAL A 52 -16.12 -16.10 2.59
CA VAL A 52 -15.53 -17.12 1.73
C VAL A 52 -16.35 -17.15 0.44
N GLU A 53 -15.69 -16.98 -0.69
CA GLU A 53 -16.32 -16.83 -2.01
C GLU A 53 -15.80 -17.88 -2.98
N GLU A 54 -16.65 -18.27 -3.94
CA GLU A 54 -16.32 -19.25 -4.98
C GLU A 54 -15.65 -20.53 -4.42
N ASP A 55 -16.32 -21.18 -3.46
CA ASP A 55 -15.87 -22.45 -2.85
C ASP A 55 -14.43 -22.38 -2.31
N GLY A 56 -14.10 -21.28 -1.64
CA GLY A 56 -12.78 -21.08 -1.02
C GLY A 56 -11.74 -20.48 -1.95
N ARG A 57 -12.06 -20.18 -3.21
CA ARG A 57 -11.15 -19.51 -4.14
C ARG A 57 -10.81 -18.09 -3.71
N TYR A 58 -11.76 -17.37 -3.12
CA TYR A 58 -11.53 -16.01 -2.66
C TYR A 58 -11.88 -15.86 -1.18
N LEU A 59 -11.05 -15.11 -0.47
CA LEU A 59 -11.26 -14.72 0.93
C LEU A 59 -11.32 -13.20 1.02
N ALA A 60 -12.44 -12.68 1.51
CA ALA A 60 -12.55 -11.29 1.90
C ALA A 60 -12.26 -11.17 3.41
N LEU A 61 -11.40 -10.25 3.81
CA LEU A 61 -11.09 -9.98 5.22
C LEU A 61 -11.78 -8.71 5.73
N GLU A 62 -11.79 -8.52 7.04
CA GLU A 62 -12.47 -7.39 7.69
C GLU A 62 -11.93 -6.00 7.30
N ASP A 63 -10.64 -5.91 6.95
CA ASP A 63 -9.99 -4.69 6.45
C ASP A 63 -10.41 -4.33 5.01
N GLY A 64 -11.25 -5.17 4.40
CA GLY A 64 -11.71 -5.02 3.02
C GLY A 64 -10.74 -5.55 1.97
N SER A 65 -9.63 -6.18 2.36
CA SER A 65 -8.77 -6.88 1.42
C SER A 65 -9.47 -8.12 0.85
N LEU A 66 -9.20 -8.41 -0.43
CA LEU A 66 -9.67 -9.60 -1.13
C LEU A 66 -8.46 -10.40 -1.59
N TRP A 67 -8.43 -11.68 -1.23
CA TRP A 67 -7.31 -12.58 -1.46
C TRP A 67 -7.74 -13.75 -2.31
N GLU A 68 -6.98 -14.06 -3.36
CA GLU A 68 -7.16 -15.29 -4.11
C GLU A 68 -6.31 -16.40 -3.50
N VAL A 69 -6.92 -17.58 -3.37
CA VAL A 69 -6.36 -18.77 -2.76
C VAL A 69 -5.79 -19.69 -3.83
N GLU A 70 -4.57 -20.16 -3.58
CA GLU A 70 -3.90 -21.15 -4.42
C GLU A 70 -4.75 -22.43 -4.53
N ILE A 71 -4.80 -23.01 -5.73
CA ILE A 71 -5.77 -24.05 -6.06
C ILE A 71 -5.73 -25.26 -5.10
N SER A 72 -4.55 -25.65 -4.64
CA SER A 72 -4.37 -26.81 -3.76
C SER A 72 -4.92 -26.57 -2.35
N ASP A 73 -5.10 -25.31 -1.95
CA ASP A 73 -5.55 -24.94 -0.61
C ASP A 73 -7.04 -24.55 -0.56
N ARG A 74 -7.74 -24.48 -1.70
CA ARG A 74 -9.16 -24.03 -1.77
C ARG A 74 -10.12 -24.90 -0.96
N ALA A 75 -9.88 -26.21 -0.93
CA ALA A 75 -10.68 -27.12 -0.11
C ALA A 75 -10.55 -26.82 1.40
N THR A 76 -9.37 -26.38 1.83
CA THR A 76 -9.11 -25.96 3.22
C THR A 76 -9.91 -24.69 3.54
N THR A 77 -9.80 -23.66 2.70
CA THR A 77 -10.45 -22.36 2.91
C THR A 77 -11.97 -22.39 2.71
N ALA A 78 -12.51 -23.32 1.92
CA ALA A 78 -13.95 -23.52 1.75
C ALA A 78 -14.67 -23.82 3.08
N SER A 79 -13.96 -24.37 4.06
CA SER A 79 -14.50 -24.67 5.39
C SER A 79 -14.45 -23.49 6.36
N TRP A 80 -13.83 -22.37 5.97
CA TRP A 80 -13.67 -21.23 6.84
C TRP A 80 -14.96 -20.42 6.92
N THR A 81 -15.11 -19.68 8.00
CA THR A 81 -16.33 -18.96 8.34
C THR A 81 -16.00 -17.53 8.77
N PRO A 82 -16.98 -16.60 8.76
CA PRO A 82 -16.74 -15.24 9.24
C PRO A 82 -16.33 -15.12 10.72
N ALA A 83 -16.45 -16.19 11.51
CA ALA A 83 -15.98 -16.22 12.89
C ALA A 83 -14.47 -16.54 13.01
N ASP A 84 -13.82 -16.92 11.91
CA ASP A 84 -12.44 -17.36 11.91
C ASP A 84 -11.46 -16.19 11.88
N PHE A 85 -10.49 -16.25 12.78
CA PHE A 85 -9.40 -15.29 12.88
C PHE A 85 -8.14 -15.86 12.23
N VAL A 86 -7.60 -15.16 11.23
CA VAL A 86 -6.47 -15.61 10.43
C VAL A 86 -5.28 -14.67 10.61
N ASN A 87 -4.07 -15.24 10.62
CA ASN A 87 -2.83 -14.47 10.58
C ASN A 87 -2.30 -14.44 9.15
N LEU A 88 -2.07 -13.24 8.63
CA LEU A 88 -1.42 -13.00 7.35
C LEU A 88 0.09 -12.87 7.57
N SER A 89 0.88 -13.65 6.83
CA SER A 89 2.34 -13.61 6.86
C SER A 89 2.93 -13.79 5.46
N TRP A 90 4.19 -13.43 5.27
CA TRP A 90 4.89 -13.65 3.99
C TRP A 90 5.54 -15.04 3.93
N ILE A 91 5.63 -15.63 2.73
CA ILE A 91 6.26 -16.94 2.50
C ILE A 91 7.58 -16.77 1.74
N ALA A 92 8.66 -17.35 2.27
CA ALA A 92 9.99 -17.29 1.64
C ALA A 92 10.11 -18.08 0.31
N ALA A 93 9.27 -19.10 0.12
CA ALA A 93 9.22 -19.95 -1.06
C ALA A 93 7.78 -19.96 -1.63
N PRO A 94 7.36 -18.91 -2.35
CA PRO A 94 6.02 -18.83 -2.91
C PRO A 94 5.77 -19.93 -3.94
N ARG A 95 4.54 -20.43 -3.99
CA ARG A 95 4.03 -21.22 -5.12
C ARG A 95 3.60 -20.20 -6.18
N GLU A 96 4.34 -20.09 -7.27
CA GLU A 96 4.10 -19.08 -8.31
C GLU A 96 4.07 -17.66 -7.72
N ASN A 97 2.93 -16.98 -7.80
CA ASN A 97 2.74 -15.60 -7.34
C ASN A 97 1.86 -15.51 -6.08
N TYR A 98 1.74 -16.61 -5.32
CA TYR A 98 1.07 -16.66 -4.01
C TYR A 98 2.10 -16.45 -2.89
N GLU A 99 2.40 -15.18 -2.62
CA GLU A 99 3.50 -14.77 -1.74
C GLU A 99 3.13 -14.65 -0.25
N TYR A 100 1.84 -14.75 0.08
CA TYR A 100 1.36 -14.65 1.46
C TYR A 100 0.77 -15.97 1.95
N LEU A 101 0.78 -16.17 3.26
CA LEU A 101 0.15 -17.28 3.96
C LEU A 101 -0.88 -16.74 4.94
N LEU A 102 -2.12 -17.17 4.78
CA LEU A 102 -3.14 -17.07 5.82
C LEU A 102 -3.11 -18.32 6.68
N THR A 103 -2.98 -18.16 7.99
CA THR A 103 -3.03 -19.27 8.97
C THR A 103 -4.18 -19.06 9.94
N ARG A 104 -5.14 -19.99 9.97
CA ARG A 104 -6.26 -19.95 10.91
C ARG A 104 -5.75 -20.15 12.34
N THR A 105 -6.16 -19.26 13.23
CA THR A 105 -5.75 -19.32 14.64
C THR A 105 -6.37 -20.53 15.32
N GLY A 106 -5.57 -21.22 16.14
CA GLY A 106 -5.99 -22.45 16.83
C GLY A 106 -5.78 -23.73 16.03
N TYR A 107 -5.53 -23.65 14.71
CA TYR A 107 -5.35 -24.82 13.84
C TYR A 107 -4.16 -24.63 12.90
N ARG A 108 -2.97 -25.09 13.31
CA ARG A 108 -1.72 -24.85 12.55
C ARG A 108 -1.71 -25.47 11.14
N ASP A 109 -2.49 -26.52 10.93
CA ASP A 109 -2.62 -27.19 9.63
C ASP A 109 -3.61 -26.48 8.69
N GLN A 110 -4.43 -25.58 9.22
CA GLN A 110 -5.38 -24.77 8.45
C GLN A 110 -4.68 -23.52 7.92
N ARG A 111 -3.97 -23.71 6.82
CA ARG A 111 -3.19 -22.66 6.15
C ARG A 111 -3.47 -22.61 4.66
N ALA A 112 -3.37 -21.43 4.08
CA ALA A 112 -3.61 -21.19 2.67
C ALA A 112 -2.61 -20.18 2.10
N ALA A 113 -1.93 -20.55 1.02
CA ALA A 113 -1.15 -19.60 0.23
C ALA A 113 -2.09 -18.72 -0.59
N VAL A 114 -1.87 -17.41 -0.50
CA VAL A 114 -2.75 -16.41 -1.08
C VAL A 114 -1.97 -15.31 -1.82
N ARG A 115 -2.66 -14.67 -2.75
CA ARG A 115 -2.21 -13.45 -3.43
C ARG A 115 -3.27 -12.36 -3.28
N LEU A 116 -2.84 -11.10 -3.21
CA LEU A 116 -3.78 -9.98 -3.15
C LEU A 116 -4.50 -9.87 -4.51
N ALA A 117 -5.82 -10.05 -4.50
CA ALA A 117 -6.66 -9.95 -5.69
C ALA A 117 -7.31 -8.57 -5.83
N GLY A 118 -7.37 -7.80 -4.74
CA GLY A 118 -7.88 -6.43 -4.74
C GLY A 118 -8.39 -6.01 -3.37
N ARG A 119 -9.25 -4.99 -3.36
CA ARG A 119 -9.98 -4.55 -2.18
C ARG A 119 -11.46 -4.43 -2.51
N ARG A 120 -12.31 -4.90 -1.59
CA ARG A 120 -13.76 -4.72 -1.63
C ARG A 120 -14.21 -4.05 -0.33
N PRO A 121 -14.62 -2.77 -0.39
CA PRO A 121 -15.13 -2.06 0.77
C PRO A 121 -16.23 -2.88 1.44
N GLY A 122 -16.22 -2.92 2.78
CA GLY A 122 -17.29 -3.59 3.52
C GLY A 122 -18.62 -2.87 3.32
N PRO A 123 -19.76 -3.50 3.64
CA PRO A 123 -21.10 -2.94 3.47
C PRO A 123 -21.41 -1.68 4.29
N GLY A 124 -20.44 -1.06 4.98
CA GLY A 124 -20.57 0.21 5.71
C GLY A 124 -19.61 1.32 5.25
N ALA A 125 -18.91 1.16 4.13
CA ALA A 125 -17.93 2.13 3.63
C ALA A 125 -18.48 3.10 2.55
N GLN A 126 -19.80 3.19 2.42
CA GLN A 126 -20.49 4.17 1.56
C GLN A 126 -21.23 5.17 2.46
N GLU A 127 -20.56 6.23 2.89
CA GLU A 127 -21.17 7.46 3.40
C GLU A 127 -20.60 8.66 2.63
#